data_AF-A0A8T3L2S3-F1
#
_entry.id   AF-A0A8T3L2S3-F1
#
_cell.length_a   1.000
_cell.length_b   1.000
_cell.length_c   1.000
_cell.angle_alpha   90.00
_cell.angle_beta   90.00
_cell.angle_gamma   90.00
#
_symmetry.space_group_name_H-M   'P 1'
#
loop_
_entity.id
_entity.type
_entity.pdbx_description
1 polymer ?
#
loop_
_entity_poly.entity_id
_entity_poly.type
_entity_poly.pdbx_seq_one_letter_code
_entity_poly.pdbx_strand_id
1 'polypeptide(L)'
;MKRRTAPKKLQGANRRIKAWIKKERHLSKRDFVRGLNRRLTGHYNYFGIIGNGHSINRFYRWAMDCTFKWLNRRGGKRKSFTQETFWRAVDRGLFMKPRIMMGSPRRVFT
;
A
#
# COMPACT_ATOMS: atom_id res chain seq x y z
N MET A 1 24.39 9.61 -0.62
CA MET A 1 24.07 8.16 -0.78
C MET A 1 22.60 7.95 -1.10
N LYS A 2 22.26 7.44 -2.30
CA LYS A 2 20.88 7.04 -2.67
C LYS A 2 20.57 5.66 -2.08
N ARG A 3 19.77 5.58 -1.01
CA ARG A 3 19.38 4.29 -0.39
C ARG A 3 18.15 3.72 -1.12
N ARG A 4 18.38 2.97 -2.20
CA ARG A 4 17.31 2.18 -2.86
C ARG A 4 16.97 0.97 -1.99
N THR A 5 15.68 0.66 -1.80
CA THR A 5 15.28 -0.58 -1.12
C THR A 5 15.78 -1.77 -1.92
N ALA A 6 16.53 -2.66 -1.26
CA ALA A 6 16.98 -3.90 -1.86
C ALA A 6 15.78 -4.69 -2.42
N PRO A 7 15.86 -5.23 -3.66
CA PRO A 7 14.75 -5.93 -4.29
C PRO A 7 14.12 -7.02 -3.41
N LYS A 8 14.93 -7.76 -2.65
CA LYS A 8 14.48 -8.80 -1.69
C LYS A 8 13.55 -8.24 -0.60
N LYS A 9 13.86 -7.05 -0.06
CA LYS A 9 13.05 -6.39 0.98
C LYS A 9 11.69 -5.95 0.42
N LEU A 10 11.66 -5.42 -0.81
CA LEU A 10 10.42 -5.04 -1.49
C LEU A 10 9.54 -6.27 -1.80
N GLN A 11 10.14 -7.36 -2.29
CA GLN A 11 9.41 -8.61 -2.51
C GLN A 11 8.83 -9.18 -1.21
N GLY A 12 9.58 -9.14 -0.11
CA GLY A 12 9.09 -9.54 1.22
C GLY A 12 7.88 -8.69 1.66
N ALA A 13 7.94 -7.38 1.46
CA ALA A 13 6.80 -6.48 1.73
C ALA A 13 5.57 -6.84 0.88
N ASN A 14 5.74 -7.06 -0.42
CA ASN A 14 4.67 -7.49 -1.33
C ASN A 14 4.02 -8.79 -0.86
N ARG A 15 4.82 -9.80 -0.49
CA ARG A 15 4.29 -11.09 0.01
C ARG A 15 3.46 -10.90 1.27
N ARG A 16 3.95 -10.13 2.24
CA ARG A 16 3.24 -9.85 3.51
C ARG A 16 1.91 -9.15 3.29
N ILE A 17 1.89 -8.07 2.50
CA ILE A 17 0.64 -7.33 2.28
C ILE A 17 -0.37 -8.13 1.46
N LYS A 18 0.08 -8.94 0.48
CA LYS A 18 -0.81 -9.87 -0.24
C LYS A 18 -1.38 -10.95 0.67
N ALA A 19 -0.57 -11.55 1.54
CA ALA A 19 -1.06 -12.55 2.49
C ALA A 19 -2.15 -11.95 3.39
N TRP A 20 -1.93 -10.73 3.87
CA TRP A 20 -2.90 -10.01 4.67
C TRP A 20 -4.18 -9.68 3.89
N ILE A 21 -4.07 -9.10 2.69
CA ILE A 21 -5.22 -8.79 1.81
C ILE A 21 -6.05 -10.06 1.57
N LYS A 22 -5.38 -11.19 1.27
CA LYS A 22 -6.06 -12.47 1.07
C LYS A 22 -6.81 -12.89 2.32
N LYS A 23 -6.19 -12.84 3.50
CA LYS A 23 -6.81 -13.28 4.76
C LYS A 23 -8.02 -12.39 5.11
N GLU A 24 -7.84 -11.08 5.08
CA GLU A 24 -8.82 -10.13 5.59
C GLU A 24 -9.84 -9.64 4.56
N ARG A 25 -9.84 -10.17 3.32
CA ARG A 25 -10.80 -9.77 2.27
C ARG A 25 -12.27 -9.86 2.72
N HIS A 26 -12.57 -10.73 3.68
CA HIS A 26 -13.91 -10.96 4.21
C HIS A 26 -14.39 -9.87 5.18
N LEU A 27 -13.51 -8.98 5.63
CA LEU A 27 -13.89 -7.86 6.49
C LEU A 27 -14.88 -6.90 5.81
N SER A 28 -15.54 -6.09 6.64
CA SER A 28 -16.30 -4.93 6.18
C SER A 28 -15.39 -3.99 5.37
N LYS A 29 -15.96 -3.22 4.43
CA LYS A 29 -15.18 -2.26 3.63
C LYS A 29 -14.40 -1.27 4.51
N ARG A 30 -15.03 -0.80 5.60
CA ARG A 30 -14.44 0.16 6.54
C ARG A 30 -13.24 -0.43 7.26
N ASP A 31 -13.37 -1.62 7.82
CA ASP A 31 -12.31 -2.27 8.60
C ASP A 31 -11.16 -2.73 7.70
N PHE A 32 -11.49 -3.22 6.50
CA PHE A 32 -10.48 -3.55 5.50
C PHE A 32 -9.64 -2.33 5.13
N VAL A 33 -10.27 -1.21 4.79
CA VAL A 33 -9.57 0.04 4.42
C VAL A 33 -8.70 0.53 5.57
N ARG A 34 -9.24 0.57 6.79
CA ARG A 34 -8.50 0.96 8.00
C ARG A 34 -7.28 0.06 8.24
N GLY A 35 -7.46 -1.25 8.12
CA GLY A 35 -6.41 -2.25 8.29
C GLY A 35 -5.32 -2.16 7.22
N LEU A 36 -5.71 -1.87 5.97
CA LEU A 36 -4.76 -1.71 4.88
C LEU A 36 -3.94 -0.42 5.04
N ASN A 37 -4.60 0.68 5.39
CA ASN A 37 -3.93 1.97 5.61
C ASN A 37 -2.88 1.89 6.71
N ARG A 38 -3.17 1.22 7.85
CA ARG A 38 -2.17 0.99 8.91
C ARG A 38 -0.91 0.28 8.38
N ARG A 39 -1.07 -0.70 7.49
CA ARG A 39 0.05 -1.47 6.91
C ARG A 39 0.83 -0.68 5.87
N LEU A 40 0.13 0.10 5.05
CA LEU A 40 0.76 1.02 4.10
C LEU A 40 1.61 2.05 4.87
N THR A 41 1.04 2.69 5.89
CA THR A 41 1.75 3.66 6.73
C THR A 41 2.96 3.02 7.43
N GLY A 42 2.82 1.81 7.99
CA GLY A 42 3.95 1.09 8.58
C GLY A 42 5.08 0.83 7.57
N HIS A 43 4.74 0.45 6.33
CA HIS A 43 5.73 0.30 5.26
C HIS A 43 6.41 1.63 4.92
N TYR A 44 5.65 2.73 4.83
CA TYR A 44 6.20 4.05 4.55
C TYR A 44 7.13 4.53 5.67
N ASN A 45 6.80 4.29 6.93
CA ASN A 45 7.66 4.69 8.05
C ASN A 45 8.99 3.93 8.05
N TYR A 46 8.98 2.65 7.65
CA TYR A 46 10.20 1.83 7.62
C TYR A 46 11.06 2.08 6.37
N PHE A 47 10.45 2.35 5.22
CA PHE A 47 11.16 2.48 3.93
C PHE A 47 11.21 3.92 3.39
N GLY A 48 10.57 4.89 4.05
CA GLY A 48 10.40 6.30 3.66
C GLY A 48 11.66 7.16 3.78
N ILE A 49 12.81 6.59 3.46
CA ILE A 49 14.09 7.30 3.43
C ILE A 49 14.23 8.03 2.08
N ILE A 50 14.86 9.21 2.10
CA ILE A 50 15.19 10.01 0.92
C ILE A 50 15.90 9.14 -0.13
N GLY A 51 15.41 9.18 -1.37
CA GLY A 51 15.94 8.40 -2.50
C GLY A 51 15.26 7.06 -2.78
N ASN A 52 14.26 6.66 -1.98
CA ASN A 52 13.52 5.41 -2.16
C ASN A 52 12.08 5.57 -2.74
N GLY A 53 11.70 6.79 -3.15
CA GLY A 53 10.35 7.11 -3.59
C GLY A 53 9.81 6.20 -4.70
N HIS A 54 10.66 5.79 -5.64
CA HIS A 54 10.27 4.88 -6.73
C HIS A 54 9.84 3.49 -6.22
N SER A 55 10.58 2.89 -5.28
CA SER A 55 10.21 1.58 -4.72
C SER A 55 8.95 1.66 -3.87
N ILE A 56 8.75 2.77 -3.16
CA ILE A 56 7.53 3.02 -2.37
C ILE A 56 6.31 3.16 -3.29
N ASN A 57 6.41 3.94 -4.37
CA ASN A 57 5.34 4.06 -5.35
C ASN A 57 5.03 2.73 -6.02
N ARG A 58 6.05 1.95 -6.37
CA ARG A 58 5.88 0.60 -6.93
C ARG A 58 5.17 -0.33 -5.97
N PHE A 59 5.53 -0.29 -4.68
CA PHE A 59 4.83 -1.03 -3.62
C PHE A 59 3.36 -0.64 -3.53
N TYR A 60 3.07 0.66 -3.50
CA TYR A 60 1.70 1.17 -3.40
C TYR A 60 0.83 0.72 -4.57
N ARG A 61 1.27 0.94 -5.81
CA ARG A 61 0.52 0.54 -7.02
C ARG A 61 0.23 -0.96 -7.00
N TRP A 62 1.25 -1.77 -6.70
CA TRP A 62 1.10 -3.22 -6.60
C TRP A 62 0.11 -3.63 -5.50
N ALA A 63 0.13 -2.95 -4.35
CA ALA A 63 -0.82 -3.21 -3.27
C ALA A 63 -2.26 -2.87 -3.67
N MET A 64 -2.48 -1.79 -4.43
CA MET A 64 -3.80 -1.42 -4.95
C MET A 64 -4.32 -2.44 -5.96
N ASP A 65 -3.48 -2.87 -6.91
CA ASP A 65 -3.83 -3.93 -7.87
C ASP A 65 -4.17 -5.24 -7.16
N CYS A 66 -3.39 -5.60 -6.15
CA CYS A 66 -3.61 -6.79 -5.33
C CYS A 66 -4.93 -6.68 -4.57
N THR A 67 -5.23 -5.51 -4.01
CA THR A 67 -6.48 -5.24 -3.29
C THR A 67 -7.68 -5.37 -4.19
N PHE A 68 -7.68 -4.70 -5.35
CA PHE A 68 -8.74 -4.80 -6.35
C PHE A 68 -8.99 -6.26 -6.75
N LYS A 69 -7.91 -6.98 -7.06
CA LYS A 69 -7.97 -8.40 -7.46
C LYS A 69 -8.62 -9.28 -6.40
N TRP A 70 -8.21 -9.19 -5.14
CA TRP A 70 -8.69 -10.09 -4.10
C TRP A 70 -10.05 -9.71 -3.51
N LEU A 71 -10.39 -8.42 -3.45
CA LEU A 71 -11.73 -7.99 -3.07
C LEU A 71 -12.79 -8.42 -4.09
N ASN A 72 -12.43 -8.48 -5.37
CA ASN A 72 -13.29 -9.01 -6.43
C ASN A 72 -13.32 -10.54 -6.53
N ARG A 73 -12.48 -11.24 -5.74
CA ARG A 73 -12.45 -12.71 -5.64
C ARG A 73 -13.11 -13.23 -4.36
N ARG A 74 -13.84 -12.38 -3.63
CA ARG A 74 -14.39 -12.70 -2.32
C ARG A 74 -15.50 -13.78 -2.32
N GLY A 75 -15.98 -14.21 -3.49
CA GLY A 75 -17.05 -15.20 -3.61
C GLY A 75 -18.41 -14.57 -3.33
N GLY A 76 -19.20 -14.39 -4.38
CA GLY A 76 -20.51 -13.75 -4.35
C GLY A 76 -20.98 -13.44 -5.77
N LYS A 77 -22.30 -13.28 -5.96
CA LYS A 77 -22.90 -13.06 -7.30
C LYS A 77 -22.43 -11.75 -7.98
N ARG A 78 -21.90 -10.78 -7.21
CA ARG A 78 -21.45 -9.47 -7.71
C ARG A 78 -20.01 -9.17 -7.28
N LYS A 79 -19.27 -8.50 -8.17
CA LYS A 79 -17.94 -7.95 -7.87
C LYS A 79 -18.06 -6.83 -6.84
N SER A 80 -17.08 -6.74 -5.93
CA SER A 80 -17.04 -5.70 -4.90
C SER A 80 -16.82 -4.30 -5.48
N PHE A 81 -16.06 -4.21 -6.58
CA PHE A 81 -15.75 -2.97 -7.29
C PHE A 81 -15.65 -3.18 -8.81
N THR A 82 -16.05 -2.18 -9.58
CA THR A 82 -15.57 -2.02 -10.97
C THR A 82 -14.18 -1.38 -10.97
N GLN A 83 -13.44 -1.49 -12.07
CA GLN A 83 -12.11 -0.88 -12.16
C GLN A 83 -12.18 0.64 -11.97
N GLU A 84 -13.12 1.30 -12.65
CA GLU A 84 -13.34 2.74 -12.56
C GLU A 84 -13.68 3.19 -11.13
N THR A 85 -14.66 2.54 -10.48
CA THR A 85 -15.06 2.90 -9.11
C THR A 85 -13.95 2.68 -8.09
N PHE A 86 -13.14 1.64 -8.28
CA PHE A 86 -11.99 1.37 -7.44
C PHE A 86 -10.93 2.47 -7.56
N TRP A 87 -10.47 2.77 -8.78
CA TRP A 87 -9.42 3.78 -8.98
C TRP A 87 -9.90 5.18 -8.63
N ARG A 88 -11.16 5.53 -8.90
CA ARG A 88 -11.75 6.79 -8.42
C ARG A 88 -11.71 6.89 -6.89
N ALA A 89 -11.97 5.79 -6.18
CA ALA A 89 -11.87 5.79 -4.71
C ALA A 89 -10.41 5.89 -4.22
N VAL A 90 -9.47 5.21 -4.89
CA VAL A 90 -8.02 5.33 -4.64
C VAL A 90 -7.58 6.78 -4.82
N ASP A 91 -8.03 7.44 -5.88
CA ASP A 91 -7.67 8.82 -6.19
C ASP A 91 -8.22 9.84 -5.22
N ARG A 92 -9.45 9.61 -4.73
CA ARG A 92 -10.08 10.36 -3.64
C ARG A 92 -9.44 10.09 -2.27
N GLY A 93 -8.40 9.26 -2.18
CA GLY A 93 -7.65 9.05 -0.94
C GLY A 93 -8.22 7.98 -0.02
N LEU A 94 -9.01 7.03 -0.55
CA LEU A 94 -9.48 5.88 0.24
C LEU A 94 -8.31 5.12 0.88
N PHE A 95 -7.20 5.02 0.14
CA PHE A 95 -5.96 4.42 0.62
C PHE A 95 -4.85 5.46 0.75
N MET A 96 -4.11 5.41 1.86
CA MET A 96 -3.01 6.33 2.15
C MET A 96 -1.97 6.28 1.04
N LYS A 97 -1.87 7.36 0.27
CA LYS A 97 -0.83 7.54 -0.74
C LYS A 97 0.52 7.72 -0.03
N PRO A 98 1.61 7.21 -0.62
CA PRO A 98 2.93 7.42 -0.06
C PRO A 98 3.28 8.91 -0.07
N ARG A 99 3.54 9.48 1.11
CA ARG A 99 4.11 10.82 1.22
C ARG A 99 5.61 10.68 1.04
N ILE A 100 6.09 10.85 -0.19
CA ILE A 100 7.52 10.98 -0.45
C ILE A 100 7.90 12.36 0.08
N MET A 101 8.38 12.42 1.32
CA MET A 101 8.97 13.65 1.84
C MET A 101 10.21 13.97 1.00
N MET A 102 10.04 14.84 0.02
CA MET A 102 11.12 15.65 -0.55
C MET A 102 11.52 16.64 0.54
N GLY A 103 12.40 16.25 1.45
CA GLY A 103 12.78 17.15 2.52
C GLY A 103 13.98 16.66 3.28
N SER A 104 15.01 17.52 3.28
CA SER A 104 15.88 17.89 4.39
C SER A 104 16.28 16.79 5.39
N PRO A 105 17.58 16.58 5.65
CA PRO A 105 18.02 15.63 6.66
C PRO A 105 17.27 15.92 7.96
N ARG A 106 16.70 14.87 8.57
CA ARG A 106 16.28 14.94 9.96
C ARG A 106 17.48 15.51 10.73
N ARG A 107 17.41 16.77 11.17
CA ARG A 107 18.36 17.30 12.13
C ARG A 107 18.16 16.45 13.37
N VAL A 108 19.07 15.50 13.54
CA VAL A 108 19.40 15.00 14.86
C VAL A 108 19.93 16.22 15.60
N PHE A 109 19.08 16.83 16.42
CA PHE A 109 19.58 17.67 17.49
C PHE A 109 20.29 16.71 18.43
N THR A 110 21.62 16.79 18.41
CA THR A 110 22.51 16.23 19.41
C THR A 110 23.20 17.42 20.05
#